data_AF-A0A4X2JMF8-F1
#
_entry.id   AF-A0A4X2JMF8-F1
#
_cell.length_a   1.000
_cell.length_b   1.000
_cell.length_c   1.000
_cell.angle_alpha   90.00
_cell.angle_beta   90.00
_cell.angle_gamma   90.00
#
_symmetry.space_group_name_H-M   'P 1'
#
loop_
_entity.id
_entity.type
_entity.pdbx_description
1 polymer ?
#
loop_
_entity_poly.entity_id
_entity_poly.type
_entity_poly.pdbx_seq_one_letter_code
_entity_poly.pdbx_strand_id
1 'polypeptide(L)'
;MAGILRLVTQNPQGRVQNVTKSLESLTSTDWIRHKFTKSRIPDEVFQPSPAAHKKYGGDPQHPHKLHVVTRIKSVQRRPYWEKEIIKLLGLEKVNIFFAANH
;
A
#
# COMPACT_ATOMS: atom_id res chain seq x y z
N MET A 1 -6.37 -50.19 -8.06
CA MET A 1 -6.11 -50.73 -6.71
C MET A 1 -6.04 -49.55 -5.75
N ALA A 2 -7.19 -49.11 -5.23
CA ALA A 2 -7.30 -47.99 -4.29
C ALA A 2 -7.78 -48.55 -2.95
N GLY A 3 -6.91 -48.54 -1.94
CA GLY A 3 -7.22 -49.03 -0.59
C GLY A 3 -7.97 -47.96 0.21
N ILE A 4 -9.20 -48.25 0.60
CA ILE A 4 -9.97 -47.44 1.55
C ILE A 4 -9.70 -48.00 2.95
N LEU A 5 -8.92 -47.29 3.76
CA LEU A 5 -8.72 -47.62 5.17
C LEU A 5 -9.97 -47.19 5.94
N ARG A 6 -10.86 -48.14 6.26
CA ARG A 6 -12.00 -47.93 7.15
C ARG A 6 -11.50 -48.00 8.60
N LEU A 7 -11.36 -46.85 9.26
CA LEU A 7 -11.25 -46.83 10.71
C LEU A 7 -12.66 -46.79 11.29
N VAL A 8 -13.14 -47.94 11.76
CA VAL A 8 -14.36 -48.07 12.55
C VAL A 8 -14.00 -47.78 14.00
N THR A 9 -14.48 -46.68 14.54
CA THR A 9 -14.61 -46.49 15.99
C THR A 9 -16.09 -46.45 16.33
N GLN A 10 -16.58 -47.56 16.88
CA GLN A 10 -17.88 -47.64 17.54
C GLN A 10 -17.78 -47.03 18.95
N ASN A 11 -18.85 -46.34 19.36
CA ASN A 11 -19.50 -46.39 20.70
C ASN A 11 -20.11 -45.00 21.07
N PRO A 12 -21.05 -44.94 22.04
CA PRO A 12 -22.45 -45.30 21.87
C PRO A 12 -23.38 -44.14 22.26
N GLN A 13 -24.64 -44.19 21.83
CA GLN A 13 -25.81 -43.52 22.41
C GLN A 13 -25.56 -42.33 23.38
N GLY A 14 -25.48 -41.11 22.87
CA GLY A 14 -25.42 -39.88 23.68
C GLY A 14 -25.99 -38.69 22.93
N ARG A 15 -27.24 -38.34 23.24
CA ARG A 15 -28.02 -37.22 22.70
C ARG A 15 -27.27 -35.88 22.88
N VAL A 16 -26.91 -35.21 21.78
CA VAL A 16 -26.64 -33.77 21.73
C VAL A 16 -27.24 -33.21 20.43
N GLN A 17 -28.21 -32.32 20.57
CA GLN A 17 -28.83 -31.60 19.47
C GLN A 17 -27.86 -30.51 19.01
N ASN A 18 -27.31 -30.63 17.80
CA ASN A 18 -26.56 -29.55 17.18
C ASN A 18 -27.33 -29.06 15.95
N VAL A 19 -27.79 -27.82 16.07
CA VAL A 19 -28.39 -26.96 15.06
C VAL A 19 -27.58 -27.07 13.76
N THR A 20 -28.08 -27.90 12.86
CA THR A 20 -27.78 -27.85 11.44
C THR A 20 -28.53 -26.65 10.88
N LYS A 21 -27.85 -25.84 10.05
CA LYS A 21 -28.33 -24.65 9.30
C LYS A 21 -27.88 -23.29 9.86
N SER A 22 -26.59 -23.02 9.78
CA SER A 22 -26.07 -21.68 9.41
C SER A 22 -24.56 -21.75 9.11
N LEU A 23 -24.13 -22.76 8.33
CA LEU A 23 -22.74 -22.89 7.85
C LEU A 23 -22.60 -22.46 6.37
N GLU A 24 -23.61 -21.86 5.77
CA GLU A 24 -23.61 -21.56 4.34
C GLU A 24 -23.54 -20.05 4.10
N SER A 25 -22.31 -19.49 4.10
CA SER A 25 -21.88 -18.31 3.29
C SER A 25 -20.69 -17.51 3.87
N LEU A 26 -19.96 -18.02 4.88
CA LEU A 26 -18.61 -17.50 5.19
C LEU A 26 -17.50 -18.34 4.54
N THR A 27 -17.84 -19.08 3.49
CA THR A 27 -16.87 -19.76 2.63
C THR A 27 -16.31 -18.76 1.62
N SER A 28 -15.01 -18.48 1.73
CA SER A 28 -14.16 -17.86 0.71
C SER A 28 -14.21 -16.34 0.56
N THR A 29 -13.77 -15.61 1.60
CA THR A 29 -13.15 -14.28 1.41
C THR A 29 -11.61 -14.36 1.45
N ASP A 30 -11.06 -15.56 1.44
CA ASP A 30 -9.63 -15.81 1.28
C ASP A 30 -9.30 -15.90 -0.21
N TRP A 31 -8.75 -14.82 -0.81
CA TRP A 31 -7.85 -14.80 -2.00
C TRP A 31 -8.00 -13.62 -2.98
N ILE A 32 -8.85 -12.62 -2.72
CA ILE A 32 -8.94 -11.47 -3.63
C ILE A 32 -7.72 -10.56 -3.39
N ARG A 33 -6.67 -10.74 -4.21
CA ARG A 33 -5.59 -9.77 -4.32
C ARG A 33 -6.22 -8.46 -4.80
N HIS A 34 -6.43 -7.52 -3.89
CA HIS A 34 -6.94 -6.19 -4.24
C HIS A 34 -6.13 -5.62 -5.40
N LYS A 35 -6.82 -5.13 -6.44
CA LYS A 35 -6.15 -4.59 -7.62
C LYS A 35 -5.19 -3.48 -7.20
N PHE A 36 -3.92 -3.65 -7.53
CA PHE A 36 -2.93 -2.60 -7.32
C PHE A 36 -3.19 -1.46 -8.32
N THR A 37 -3.54 -0.28 -7.80
CA THR A 37 -4.01 0.87 -8.58
C THR A 37 -3.22 2.13 -8.20
N LYS A 38 -3.32 3.19 -9.02
CA LYS A 38 -2.76 4.50 -8.68
C LYS A 38 -3.50 5.07 -7.46
N SER A 39 -2.74 5.44 -6.43
CA SER A 39 -3.28 6.09 -5.24
C SER A 39 -3.79 7.49 -5.57
N ARG A 40 -4.97 7.84 -5.01
CA ARG A 40 -5.47 9.22 -4.98
C ARG A 40 -5.17 9.77 -3.59
N ILE A 41 -4.49 10.91 -3.52
CA ILE A 41 -4.16 11.56 -2.25
C ILE A 41 -5.21 12.66 -2.01
N PRO A 42 -5.89 12.68 -0.84
CA PRO A 42 -6.85 13.72 -0.51
C PRO A 42 -6.19 15.10 -0.40
N ASP A 43 -6.93 16.15 -0.76
CA ASP A 43 -6.42 17.52 -0.77
C ASP A 43 -6.11 18.03 0.65
N GLU A 44 -6.78 17.50 1.68
CA GLU A 44 -6.55 17.86 3.07
C GLU A 44 -5.12 17.52 3.53
N VAL A 45 -4.46 16.54 2.90
CA VAL A 45 -3.07 16.15 3.20
C VAL A 45 -2.09 17.28 2.87
N PHE A 46 -2.44 18.16 1.93
CA PHE A 46 -1.57 19.26 1.48
C PHE A 46 -1.83 20.58 2.20
N GLN A 47 -2.79 20.63 3.13
CA GLN A 47 -3.08 21.83 3.90
C GLN A 47 -2.20 21.89 5.16
N PRO A 48 -1.24 22.85 5.25
CA PRO A 48 -0.35 22.92 6.40
C PRO A 48 -1.07 23.45 7.64
N SER A 49 -0.77 22.86 8.80
CA SER A 49 -1.27 23.34 10.09
C SER A 49 -0.37 24.45 10.67
N PRO A 50 -0.88 25.32 11.55
CA PRO A 50 -0.06 26.33 12.23
C PRO A 50 1.16 25.75 12.96
N ALA A 51 1.02 24.54 13.52
CA ALA A 51 2.13 23.83 14.16
C ALA A 51 3.22 23.41 13.16
N ALA A 52 2.86 23.07 11.92
CA ALA A 52 3.81 22.74 10.87
C ALA A 52 4.67 23.96 10.47
N HIS A 53 4.07 25.15 10.39
CA HIS A 53 4.81 26.39 10.13
C HIS A 53 5.86 26.67 11.21
N LYS A 54 5.49 26.53 12.49
CA LYS A 54 6.45 26.68 13.60
C LYS A 54 7.57 25.63 13.57
N LYS A 55 7.27 24.40 13.13
CA LYS A 55 8.24 23.31 13.06
C LYS A 55 9.22 23.44 11.89
N TYR A 56 8.73 23.81 10.70
CA TYR A 56 9.51 23.78 9.46
C TYR A 56 9.95 25.18 8.99
N GLY A 57 9.53 26.26 9.68
CA GLY A 57 9.98 27.63 9.43
C GLY A 57 9.44 28.27 8.15
N GLY A 58 8.44 27.67 7.51
CA GLY A 58 7.82 28.21 6.30
C GLY A 58 6.75 29.27 6.62
N ASP A 59 6.74 30.36 5.85
CA ASP A 59 5.77 31.45 5.97
C ASP A 59 4.66 31.31 4.91
N PRO A 60 3.38 31.14 5.31
CA PRO A 60 2.25 31.14 4.37
C PRO A 60 2.10 32.44 3.58
N GLN A 61 2.48 33.57 4.18
CA GLN A 61 2.32 34.89 3.57
C GLN A 61 3.35 35.11 2.44
N HIS A 62 4.50 34.46 2.54
CA HIS A 62 5.61 34.59 1.60
C HIS A 62 6.11 33.20 1.16
N PRO A 63 5.37 32.51 0.26
CA PRO A 63 5.78 31.19 -0.21
C PRO A 63 7.05 31.26 -1.05
N HIS A 64 7.89 30.23 -0.97
CA HIS A 64 9.07 30.12 -1.83
C HIS A 64 8.68 29.86 -3.29
N LYS A 65 9.51 30.33 -4.22
CA LYS A 65 9.21 30.28 -5.67
C LYS A 65 9.64 28.99 -6.35
N LEU A 66 10.71 28.36 -5.86
CA LEU A 66 11.36 27.21 -6.50
C LEU A 66 11.56 26.07 -5.52
N HIS A 67 11.41 24.83 -6.00
CA HIS A 67 11.72 23.63 -5.24
C HIS A 67 13.09 23.08 -5.63
N VAL A 68 13.90 22.70 -4.64
CA VAL A 68 15.10 21.89 -4.84
C VAL A 68 14.72 20.43 -4.62
N VAL A 69 14.64 19.66 -5.71
CA VAL A 69 14.16 18.26 -5.66
C VAL A 69 15.33 17.30 -5.86
N THR A 70 15.52 16.41 -4.89
CA THR A 70 16.56 15.37 -4.94
C THR A 70 15.93 14.00 -4.70
N ARG A 71 16.15 13.06 -5.63
CA ARG A 71 15.68 11.68 -5.48
C ARG A 71 16.53 10.92 -4.47
N ILE A 72 15.93 10.51 -3.35
CA ILE A 72 16.60 9.75 -2.28
C ILE A 72 16.25 8.24 -2.24
N LYS A 73 15.35 7.77 -3.13
CA LYS A 73 14.93 6.36 -3.21
C LYS A 73 15.07 5.82 -4.64
N SER A 74 15.37 4.52 -4.73
CA SER A 74 15.48 3.81 -6.01
C SER A 74 14.11 3.67 -6.70
N VAL A 75 14.14 3.69 -8.03
CA VAL A 75 12.97 3.39 -8.90
C VAL A 75 12.77 1.89 -9.13
N GLN A 76 13.71 1.05 -8.68
CA GLN A 76 13.55 -0.40 -8.75
C GLN A 76 12.37 -0.85 -7.89
N ARG A 77 11.62 -1.85 -8.37
CA ARG A 77 10.39 -2.38 -7.73
C ARG A 77 9.27 -1.35 -7.53
N ARG A 78 9.38 -0.16 -8.15
CA ARG A 78 8.30 0.83 -8.22
C ARG A 78 7.40 0.61 -9.44
N PRO A 79 6.15 1.05 -9.40
CA PRO A 79 5.24 1.00 -10.55
C PRO A 79 5.78 1.78 -11.75
N TYR A 80 5.37 1.40 -12.96
CA TYR A 80 5.85 2.06 -14.18
C TYR A 80 5.51 3.56 -14.21
N TRP A 81 4.35 3.97 -13.68
CA TRP A 81 3.94 5.37 -13.64
C TRP A 81 4.85 6.24 -12.75
N GLU A 82 5.39 5.70 -11.65
CA GLU A 82 6.38 6.45 -10.85
C GLU A 82 7.69 6.62 -11.62
N LYS A 83 8.08 5.61 -12.41
CA LYS A 83 9.30 5.69 -13.25
C LYS A 83 9.16 6.78 -14.31
N GLU A 84 8.00 6.86 -14.97
CA GLU A 84 7.71 7.90 -15.98
C GLU A 84 7.80 9.31 -15.39
N ILE A 85 7.24 9.54 -14.20
CA ILE A 85 7.35 10.83 -13.50
C ILE A 85 8.81 11.18 -13.19
N ILE A 86 9.62 10.20 -12.77
CA ILE A 86 11.04 10.42 -12.52
C ILE A 86 11.80 10.82 -13.80
N LYS A 87 11.44 10.24 -14.96
CA LYS A 87 12.03 10.65 -16.24
C LYS A 87 11.62 12.07 -16.61
N LEU A 88 10.33 12.39 -16.47
CA LEU A 88 9.78 13.72 -16.77
C LEU A 88 10.43 14.82 -15.93
N LEU A 89 10.72 14.53 -14.65
CA LEU A 89 11.40 15.45 -13.75
C LEU A 89 12.93 15.48 -13.91
N GLY A 90 13.51 14.66 -14.80
CA GLY A 90 14.96 14.61 -15.02
C GLY A 90 15.76 14.00 -13.85
N LEU A 91 15.12 13.22 -12.98
CA LEU A 91 15.71 12.67 -11.75
C LEU A 91 16.25 11.24 -11.94
N GLU A 92 16.70 10.89 -13.14
CA GLU A 92 17.09 9.51 -13.48
C GLU A 92 18.39 9.06 -12.80
N LYS A 93 19.36 9.96 -12.63
CA LYS A 93 20.60 9.72 -11.90
C LYS A 93 20.41 9.97 -10.40
N VAL A 94 20.86 9.05 -9.55
CA VAL A 94 20.90 9.26 -8.09
C VAL A 94 22.07 10.19 -7.78
N ASN A 95 21.91 11.15 -6.87
CA ASN A 95 22.96 12.10 -6.44
C ASN A 95 23.50 13.02 -7.55
N ILE A 96 22.64 13.84 -8.13
CA ILE A 96 23.09 15.05 -8.82
C ILE A 96 22.81 16.22 -7.88
N PHE A 97 23.85 16.72 -7.21
CA PHE A 97 23.93 18.17 -7.00
C PHE A 97 23.95 18.74 -8.40
N PHE A 98 22.99 19.61 -8.73
CA PHE A 98 23.14 20.51 -9.88
C PHE A 98 24.34 21.41 -9.56
N ALA A 99 25.56 20.89 -9.74
CA ALA A 99 26.71 21.71 -9.99
C ALA A 99 26.39 22.37 -11.33
N ALA A 100 26.04 23.65 -11.24
CA ALA A 100 25.89 24.51 -12.39
C ALA A 100 27.16 24.34 -13.24
N ASN A 101 27.02 23.71 -14.40
CA ASN A 101 28.01 23.89 -15.47
C ASN A 101 27.66 25.24 -16.08
N HIS A 102 28.46 26.24 -15.76
CA HIS A 102 28.59 27.49 -16.51
C HIS A 102 30.07 27.82 -16.64
#